data_AF-A0A895XUJ1-F1
#
_entry.id   AF-A0A895XUJ1-F1
#
_cell.length_a   1.000
_cell.length_b   1.000
_cell.length_c   1.000
_cell.angle_alpha   90.00
_cell.angle_beta   90.00
_cell.angle_gamma   90.00
#
_symmetry.space_group_name_H-M   'P 1'
#
loop_
_entity.id
_entity.type
_entity.pdbx_description
1 polymer ?
#
loop_
_entity_poly.entity_id
_entity_poly.type
_entity_poly.pdbx_seq_one_letter_code
_entity_poly.pdbx_strand_id
1 'polypeptide(L)'
;MTYSPEMTRAEARARRIEATTAAQIEQRDAEAKRRMELEAHAAQLDAQRRSERLQAELEADRAKRTRAQERSQARQARRAARAEARDAKRAKKAQARQARLDARAKARAAAAAYLRNNAGSAYATGVYGLAAAVALYGQITVSIARDWPILFGIGSGVMLESLALAMAITASQQRLAGERALVPRIGTWVAAFFAAGINYTAHADDTLLAAILAASSIAAITLWEVRDGAKNRTALRKAGVVPQPPTKLGWRLWMVHPFRSARAWRSDVVGRLGGNAAELFRATERNKRSGTAPALELATANKTESGTTVTAQAEHRDWDAEFAAITGVPIAEQDSGTTEPAPKQDDVPAKEAKTEQVDGTTTAEPTPEAEQVKAGTKGRNNKTGTKRKRNTKDTLKAELFRLWQGGAKTTAELKVAAAENGLSASDRYIRKLIKAWEAS
;
A
#
# COMPACT_ATOMS: atom_id res chain seq x y z
N MET A 1 -83.70 128.14 -2.23
CA MET A 1 -82.49 127.50 -1.66
C MET A 1 -81.88 126.60 -2.72
N THR A 2 -80.88 127.12 -3.42
CA THR A 2 -80.11 126.45 -4.48
C THR A 2 -79.05 125.54 -3.85
N TYR A 3 -79.13 124.23 -4.12
CA TYR A 3 -78.18 123.22 -3.67
C TYR A 3 -76.80 123.45 -4.32
N SER A 4 -75.77 123.60 -3.49
CA SER A 4 -74.41 123.93 -3.92
C SER A 4 -73.72 122.71 -4.55
N PRO A 5 -73.22 122.80 -5.80
CA PRO A 5 -72.64 121.69 -6.56
C PRO A 5 -71.28 121.19 -6.02
N GLU A 6 -70.80 121.71 -4.88
CA GLU A 6 -69.56 121.25 -4.23
C GLU A 6 -69.79 120.10 -3.23
N MET A 7 -70.97 119.98 -2.62
CA MET A 7 -71.30 118.86 -1.72
C MET A 7 -71.40 117.52 -2.48
N THR A 8 -71.89 117.55 -3.72
CA THR A 8 -71.99 116.35 -4.58
C THR A 8 -70.63 115.81 -5.03
N ARG A 9 -69.58 116.64 -5.06
CA ARG A 9 -68.20 116.19 -5.38
C ARG A 9 -67.49 115.56 -4.18
N ALA A 10 -67.77 116.04 -2.96
CA ALA A 10 -67.23 115.46 -1.73
C ALA A 10 -67.81 114.07 -1.45
N GLU A 11 -69.12 113.90 -1.61
CA GLU A 11 -69.78 112.59 -1.46
C GLU A 11 -69.34 111.59 -2.54
N ALA A 12 -69.13 112.05 -3.78
CA ALA A 12 -68.59 111.21 -4.84
C ALA A 12 -67.14 110.75 -4.57
N ARG A 13 -66.32 111.58 -3.90
CA ARG A 13 -64.96 111.19 -3.46
C ARG A 13 -64.98 110.22 -2.30
N ALA A 14 -65.86 110.43 -1.31
CA ALA A 14 -66.04 109.50 -0.18
C ALA A 14 -66.46 108.11 -0.66
N ARG A 15 -67.44 108.02 -1.56
CA ARG A 15 -67.88 106.75 -2.16
C ARG A 15 -66.79 106.06 -2.99
N ARG A 16 -65.91 106.83 -3.65
CA ARG A 16 -64.75 106.26 -4.36
C ARG A 16 -63.71 105.71 -3.38
N ILE A 17 -63.43 106.43 -2.29
CA ILE A 17 -62.50 105.97 -1.25
C ILE A 17 -63.04 104.69 -0.61
N GLU A 18 -64.32 104.67 -0.22
CA GLU A 18 -65.01 103.49 0.33
C GLU A 18 -65.02 102.31 -0.66
N ALA A 19 -65.29 102.55 -1.94
CA ALA A 19 -65.22 101.50 -2.95
C ALA A 19 -63.79 100.97 -3.13
N THR A 20 -62.77 101.83 -3.09
CA THR A 20 -61.37 101.40 -3.19
C THR A 20 -60.88 100.69 -1.94
N THR A 21 -61.30 101.09 -0.74
CA THR A 21 -60.92 100.41 0.51
C THR A 21 -61.65 99.08 0.63
N ALA A 22 -62.93 98.99 0.26
CA ALA A 22 -63.67 97.73 0.19
C ALA A 22 -63.02 96.75 -0.80
N ALA A 23 -62.64 97.22 -1.99
CA ALA A 23 -61.93 96.40 -2.98
C ALA A 23 -60.55 95.94 -2.49
N GLN A 24 -59.81 96.79 -1.75
CA GLN A 24 -58.52 96.41 -1.15
C GLN A 24 -58.66 95.40 -0.01
N ILE A 25 -59.71 95.50 0.80
CA ILE A 25 -60.00 94.52 1.86
C ILE A 25 -60.35 93.17 1.22
N GLU A 26 -61.21 93.17 0.21
CA GLU A 26 -61.58 91.95 -0.51
C GLU A 26 -60.38 91.28 -1.20
N GLN A 27 -59.47 92.07 -1.79
CA GLN A 27 -58.21 91.57 -2.33
C GLN A 27 -57.31 90.96 -1.26
N ARG A 28 -57.15 91.62 -0.10
CA ARG A 28 -56.35 91.09 1.02
C ARG A 28 -56.95 89.82 1.62
N ASP A 29 -58.27 89.75 1.73
CA ASP A 29 -58.97 88.56 2.23
C ASP A 29 -58.87 87.40 1.23
N ALA A 30 -58.96 87.67 -0.07
CA ALA A 30 -58.74 86.68 -1.11
C ALA A 30 -57.29 86.17 -1.13
N GLU A 31 -56.31 87.06 -0.95
CA GLU A 31 -54.89 86.68 -0.81
C GLU A 31 -54.63 85.87 0.46
N ALA A 32 -55.22 86.27 1.59
CA ALA A 32 -55.10 85.53 2.85
C ALA A 32 -55.69 84.13 2.74
N LYS A 33 -56.87 83.98 2.11
CA LYS A 33 -57.46 82.66 1.82
C LYS A 33 -56.56 81.80 0.94
N ARG A 34 -56.02 82.35 -0.15
CA ARG A 34 -55.07 81.62 -1.03
C ARG A 34 -53.82 81.19 -0.27
N ARG A 35 -53.27 82.03 0.61
CA ARG A 35 -52.11 81.67 1.44
C ARG A 35 -52.46 80.55 2.42
N MET A 36 -53.60 80.63 3.10
CA MET A 36 -54.05 79.57 4.01
C MET A 36 -54.30 78.25 3.26
N GLU A 37 -54.85 78.28 2.06
CA GLU A 37 -55.06 77.08 1.22
C GLU A 37 -53.73 76.47 0.75
N LEU A 38 -52.77 77.30 0.33
CA LEU A 38 -51.43 76.86 -0.06
C LEU A 38 -50.65 76.28 1.12
N GLU A 39 -50.74 76.89 2.30
CA GLU A 39 -50.13 76.39 3.53
C GLU A 39 -50.79 75.09 4.00
N ALA A 40 -52.11 74.99 3.95
CA ALA A 40 -52.83 73.76 4.26
C ALA A 40 -52.47 72.64 3.30
N HIS A 41 -52.37 72.93 2.00
CA HIS A 41 -51.94 71.98 0.98
C HIS A 41 -50.48 71.55 1.19
N ALA A 42 -49.57 72.48 1.50
CA ALA A 42 -48.18 72.17 1.82
C ALA A 42 -48.06 71.28 3.07
N ALA A 43 -48.83 71.57 4.12
CA ALA A 43 -48.88 70.77 5.33
C ALA A 43 -49.41 69.35 5.07
N GLN A 44 -50.41 69.20 4.20
CA GLN A 44 -50.92 67.89 3.77
C GLN A 44 -49.86 67.09 3.00
N LEU A 45 -49.15 67.71 2.06
CA LEU A 45 -48.07 67.05 1.32
C LEU A 45 -46.93 66.61 2.24
N ASP A 46 -46.56 67.43 3.22
CA ASP A 46 -45.52 67.07 4.19
C ASP A 46 -45.97 65.93 5.12
N ALA A 47 -47.24 65.91 5.52
CA ALA A 47 -47.81 64.80 6.28
C ALA A 47 -47.80 63.49 5.47
N GLN A 48 -48.17 63.55 4.18
CA GLN A 48 -48.10 62.40 3.26
C GLN A 48 -46.66 61.88 3.14
N ARG A 49 -45.69 62.77 2.84
CA ARG A 49 -44.27 62.39 2.74
C ARG A 49 -43.72 61.77 4.01
N ARG A 50 -44.13 62.25 5.19
CA ARG A 50 -43.75 61.64 6.48
C ARG A 50 -44.33 60.23 6.62
N SER A 51 -45.60 60.05 6.26
CA SER A 51 -46.23 58.73 6.32
C SER A 51 -45.57 57.73 5.34
N GLU A 52 -45.24 58.16 4.13
CA GLU A 52 -44.51 57.36 3.14
C GLU A 52 -43.11 56.97 3.63
N ARG A 53 -42.37 57.91 4.24
CA ARG A 53 -41.05 57.63 4.82
C ARG A 53 -41.13 56.60 5.94
N LEU A 54 -42.12 56.71 6.83
CA LEU A 54 -42.32 55.75 7.91
C LEU A 54 -42.71 54.36 7.39
N GLN A 55 -43.56 54.30 6.36
CA GLN A 55 -43.92 53.03 5.71
C GLN A 55 -42.69 52.39 5.05
N ALA A 56 -41.91 53.16 4.30
CA ALA A 56 -40.68 52.69 3.67
C ALA A 56 -39.65 52.21 4.70
N GLU A 57 -39.54 52.87 5.85
CA GLU A 57 -38.64 52.45 6.95
C GLU A 57 -39.10 51.13 7.59
N LEU A 58 -40.40 50.98 7.86
CA LEU A 58 -40.97 49.73 8.39
C LEU A 58 -40.79 48.56 7.43
N GLU A 59 -40.97 48.79 6.12
CA GLU A 59 -40.73 47.79 5.09
C GLU A 59 -39.24 47.42 4.99
N ALA A 60 -38.35 48.41 5.03
CA ALA A 60 -36.91 48.18 5.04
C ALA A 60 -36.48 47.34 6.25
N ASP A 61 -37.04 47.59 7.43
CA ASP A 61 -36.72 46.84 8.63
C ASP A 61 -37.31 45.43 8.64
N ARG A 62 -38.52 45.23 8.10
CA ARG A 62 -39.07 43.89 7.84
C ARG A 62 -38.19 43.10 6.86
N ALA A 63 -37.74 43.75 5.78
CA ALA A 63 -36.83 43.14 4.81
C ALA A 63 -35.46 42.80 5.42
N LYS A 64 -34.94 43.62 6.34
CA LYS A 64 -33.70 43.29 7.08
C LYS A 64 -33.89 42.08 8.00
N ARG A 65 -35.01 42.01 8.74
CA ARG A 65 -35.29 40.90 9.68
C ARG A 65 -35.48 39.58 8.95
N THR A 66 -36.22 39.55 7.85
CA THR A 66 -36.40 38.35 7.01
C THR A 66 -35.07 37.86 6.46
N ARG A 67 -34.26 38.74 5.85
CA ARG A 67 -32.90 38.40 5.39
C ARG A 67 -31.99 37.90 6.51
N ALA A 68 -32.11 38.43 7.72
CA ALA A 68 -31.34 37.98 8.88
C ALA A 68 -31.76 36.57 9.33
N GLN A 69 -33.08 36.27 9.31
CA GLN A 69 -33.63 34.95 9.61
C GLN A 69 -33.23 33.91 8.54
N GLU A 70 -33.35 34.25 7.25
CA GLU A 70 -32.91 33.37 6.16
C GLU A 70 -31.41 33.07 6.27
N ARG A 71 -30.58 34.08 6.58
CA ARG A 71 -29.14 33.89 6.79
C ARG A 71 -28.84 33.01 8.01
N SER A 72 -29.61 33.12 9.09
CA SER A 72 -29.39 32.29 10.28
C SER A 72 -29.80 30.83 10.02
N GLN A 73 -30.94 30.60 9.35
CA GLN A 73 -31.39 29.28 8.91
C GLN A 73 -30.40 28.64 7.93
N ALA A 74 -29.95 29.37 6.91
CA ALA A 74 -28.93 28.88 5.97
C ALA A 74 -27.60 28.54 6.67
N ARG A 75 -27.20 29.32 7.70
CA ARG A 75 -26.02 29.01 8.53
C ARG A 75 -26.23 27.74 9.36
N GLN A 76 -27.40 27.54 9.95
CA GLN A 76 -27.73 26.33 10.70
C GLN A 76 -27.75 25.08 9.80
N ALA A 77 -28.42 25.15 8.65
CA ALA A 77 -28.43 24.08 7.65
C ALA A 77 -27.02 23.71 7.18
N ARG A 78 -26.17 24.72 6.89
CA ARG A 78 -24.76 24.49 6.53
C ARG A 78 -23.94 23.86 7.67
N ARG A 79 -24.25 24.17 8.94
CA ARG A 79 -23.59 23.55 10.10
C ARG A 79 -24.02 22.10 10.28
N ALA A 80 -25.32 21.81 10.14
CA ALA A 80 -25.86 20.45 10.19
C ALA A 80 -25.26 19.57 9.09
N ALA A 81 -25.29 20.01 7.83
CA ALA A 81 -24.71 19.28 6.70
C ALA A 81 -23.20 19.03 6.88
N ARG A 82 -22.45 19.98 7.46
CA ARG A 82 -21.02 19.80 7.78
C ARG A 82 -20.79 18.81 8.91
N ALA A 83 -21.68 18.73 9.90
CA ALA A 83 -21.60 17.76 10.98
C ALA A 83 -21.85 16.34 10.44
N GLU A 84 -22.93 16.15 9.67
CA GLU A 84 -23.25 14.88 9.01
C GLU A 84 -22.13 14.40 8.09
N ALA A 85 -21.56 15.29 7.27
CA ALA A 85 -20.43 14.94 6.41
C ALA A 85 -19.17 14.52 7.21
N ARG A 86 -18.94 15.13 8.38
CA ARG A 86 -17.82 14.75 9.26
C ARG A 86 -18.07 13.39 9.90
N ASP A 87 -19.30 13.11 10.32
CA ASP A 87 -19.65 11.84 10.96
C ASP A 87 -19.66 10.69 9.94
N ALA A 88 -20.18 10.92 8.73
CA ALA A 88 -20.05 9.96 7.62
C ALA A 88 -18.58 9.67 7.29
N LYS A 89 -17.71 10.69 7.27
CA LYS A 89 -16.27 10.50 7.04
C LYS A 89 -15.60 9.75 8.20
N ARG A 90 -16.02 9.99 9.45
CA ARG A 90 -15.53 9.26 10.63
C ARG A 90 -15.96 7.80 10.59
N ALA A 91 -17.22 7.51 10.24
CA ALA A 91 -17.74 6.16 10.08
C ALA A 91 -16.99 5.38 8.98
N LYS A 92 -16.82 5.98 7.79
CA LYS A 92 -16.02 5.37 6.70
C LYS A 92 -14.58 5.10 7.13
N LYS A 93 -13.95 6.03 7.86
CA LYS A 93 -12.59 5.84 8.37
C LYS A 93 -12.50 4.75 9.45
N ALA A 94 -13.53 4.62 10.30
CA ALA A 94 -13.61 3.56 11.30
C ALA A 94 -13.76 2.18 10.64
N GLN A 95 -14.67 2.05 9.66
CA GLN A 95 -14.84 0.83 8.86
C GLN A 95 -13.55 0.45 8.12
N ALA A 96 -12.88 1.41 7.47
CA ALA A 96 -11.61 1.15 6.78
C ALA A 96 -10.49 0.72 7.76
N ARG A 97 -10.51 1.21 9.00
CA ARG A 97 -9.57 0.75 10.05
C ARG A 97 -9.88 -0.67 10.50
N GLN A 98 -11.15 -1.00 10.72
CA GLN A 98 -11.58 -2.36 11.07
C GLN A 98 -11.21 -3.35 9.97
N ALA A 99 -11.54 -3.05 8.72
CA ALA A 99 -11.18 -3.90 7.57
C ALA A 99 -9.66 -4.15 7.46
N ARG A 100 -8.82 -3.14 7.76
CA ARG A 100 -7.35 -3.29 7.80
C ARG A 100 -6.88 -4.16 8.97
N LEU A 101 -7.52 -4.05 10.13
CA LEU A 101 -7.21 -4.90 11.29
C LEU A 101 -7.62 -6.34 11.01
N ASP A 102 -8.80 -6.55 10.42
CA ASP A 102 -9.30 -7.87 10.04
C ASP A 102 -8.43 -8.51 8.96
N ALA A 103 -8.01 -7.75 7.94
CA ALA A 103 -7.08 -8.23 6.93
C ALA A 103 -5.72 -8.64 7.54
N ARG A 104 -5.20 -7.85 8.50
CA ARG A 104 -3.97 -8.21 9.24
C ARG A 104 -4.17 -9.43 10.13
N ALA A 105 -5.31 -9.56 10.79
CA ALA A 105 -5.63 -10.72 11.61
C ALA A 105 -5.73 -11.99 10.75
N LYS A 106 -6.41 -11.93 9.60
CA LYS A 106 -6.49 -13.01 8.61
C LYS A 106 -5.12 -13.38 8.06
N ALA A 107 -4.30 -12.40 7.68
CA ALA A 107 -2.93 -12.65 7.20
C ALA A 107 -2.06 -13.32 8.27
N ARG A 108 -2.14 -12.87 9.54
CA ARG A 108 -1.43 -13.51 10.66
C ARG A 108 -1.92 -14.92 10.93
N ALA A 109 -3.24 -15.14 10.90
CA ALA A 109 -3.82 -16.47 11.07
C ALA A 109 -3.41 -17.42 9.94
N ALA A 110 -3.38 -16.95 8.69
CA ALA A 110 -2.89 -17.70 7.54
C ALA A 110 -1.40 -18.03 7.68
N ALA A 111 -0.56 -17.06 8.07
CA ALA A 111 0.85 -17.29 8.32
C ALA A 111 1.09 -18.27 9.48
N ALA A 112 0.34 -18.16 10.58
CA ALA A 112 0.42 -19.09 11.70
C ALA A 112 -0.05 -20.50 11.32
N ALA A 113 -1.13 -20.62 10.55
CA ALA A 113 -1.61 -21.91 10.04
C ALA A 113 -0.58 -22.54 9.09
N TYR A 114 0.02 -21.74 8.21
CA TYR A 114 1.11 -22.17 7.33
C TYR A 114 2.31 -22.67 8.15
N LEU A 115 2.79 -21.88 9.12
CA LEU A 115 3.91 -22.27 9.99
C LEU A 115 3.59 -23.52 10.80
N ARG A 116 2.36 -23.67 11.32
CA ARG A 116 1.94 -24.88 12.06
C ARG A 116 1.90 -26.11 11.17
N ASN A 117 1.32 -25.99 9.98
CA ASN A 117 1.24 -27.09 9.00
C ASN A 117 2.62 -27.42 8.40
N ASN A 118 3.56 -26.48 8.48
CA ASN A 118 4.93 -26.60 8.01
C ASN A 118 5.94 -26.55 9.16
N ALA A 119 5.58 -26.91 10.39
CA ALA A 119 6.43 -26.69 11.57
C ALA A 119 7.79 -27.37 11.43
N GLY A 120 7.81 -28.63 10.96
CA GLY A 120 9.06 -29.34 10.66
C GLY A 120 9.87 -28.66 9.55
N SER A 121 9.18 -28.02 8.60
CA SER A 121 9.83 -27.23 7.56
C SER A 121 10.43 -25.92 8.09
N ALA A 122 9.69 -25.19 8.92
CA ALA A 122 10.15 -23.95 9.53
C ALA A 122 11.34 -24.21 10.47
N TYR A 123 11.26 -25.25 11.31
CA TYR A 123 12.34 -25.66 12.21
C TYR A 123 13.62 -25.97 11.44
N ALA A 124 13.56 -26.82 10.42
CA ALA A 124 14.75 -27.17 9.65
C ALA A 124 15.29 -25.99 8.82
N THR A 125 14.43 -25.05 8.38
CA THR A 125 14.88 -23.82 7.72
C THR A 125 15.57 -22.89 8.73
N GLY A 126 15.07 -22.81 9.96
CA GLY A 126 15.72 -22.08 11.05
C GLY A 126 17.08 -22.65 11.42
N VAL A 127 17.20 -23.98 11.55
CA VAL A 127 18.50 -24.66 11.80
C VAL A 127 19.48 -24.39 10.65
N TYR A 128 19.01 -24.46 9.40
CA TYR A 128 19.84 -24.11 8.24
C TYR A 128 20.29 -22.64 8.26
N GLY A 129 19.38 -21.71 8.56
CA GLY A 129 19.70 -20.29 8.66
C GLY A 129 20.72 -20.00 9.77
N LEU A 130 20.64 -20.71 10.89
CA LEU A 130 21.65 -20.61 11.96
C LEU A 130 23.01 -21.14 11.49
N ALA A 131 23.04 -22.29 10.81
CA ALA A 131 24.29 -22.84 10.27
C ALA A 131 24.93 -21.90 9.22
N ALA A 132 24.13 -21.32 8.32
CA ALA A 132 24.58 -20.33 7.36
C ALA A 132 25.11 -19.06 8.03
N ALA A 133 24.47 -18.60 9.12
CA ALA A 133 24.95 -17.44 9.89
C ALA A 133 26.32 -17.71 10.55
N VAL A 134 26.53 -18.92 11.08
CA VAL A 134 27.84 -19.35 11.64
C VAL A 134 28.90 -19.41 10.53
N ALA A 135 28.57 -19.96 9.35
CA ALA A 135 29.49 -19.99 8.22
C ALA A 135 29.86 -18.58 7.73
N LEU A 136 28.87 -17.68 7.63
CA LEU A 136 29.08 -16.27 7.25
C LEU A 136 29.96 -15.54 8.27
N TYR A 137 29.77 -15.82 9.57
CA TYR A 137 30.64 -15.30 10.62
C TYR A 137 32.10 -15.71 10.36
N GLY A 138 32.36 -16.98 10.04
CA GLY A 138 33.69 -17.48 9.70
C GLY A 138 34.33 -16.77 8.49
N GLN A 139 33.55 -16.38 7.49
CA GLN A 139 34.07 -15.64 6.33
C GLN A 139 34.32 -14.15 6.63
N ILE A 140 33.52 -13.56 7.52
CA ILE A 140 33.73 -12.19 7.99
C ILE A 140 34.99 -12.11 8.84
N THR A 141 35.22 -13.06 9.76
CA THR A 141 36.44 -13.09 10.58
C THR A 141 37.68 -13.25 9.72
N VAL A 142 37.64 -14.10 8.69
CA VAL A 142 38.71 -14.21 7.69
C VAL A 142 39.01 -12.90 6.99
N SER A 143 37.96 -12.20 6.59
CA SER A 143 38.14 -10.93 5.87
C SER A 143 38.81 -9.91 6.77
N ILE A 144 38.41 -9.85 8.04
CA ILE A 144 39.05 -8.98 9.05
C ILE A 144 40.51 -9.39 9.27
N ALA A 145 40.79 -10.69 9.43
CA ALA A 145 42.14 -11.19 9.68
C ALA A 145 43.12 -10.98 8.52
N ARG A 146 42.61 -10.81 7.29
CA ARG A 146 43.40 -10.54 6.07
C ARG A 146 43.39 -9.08 5.64
N ASP A 147 42.87 -8.18 6.48
CA ASP A 147 42.67 -6.76 6.14
C ASP A 147 41.84 -6.54 4.85
N TRP A 148 40.96 -7.48 4.52
CA TRP A 148 40.03 -7.37 3.41
C TRP A 148 38.78 -6.59 3.84
N PRO A 149 38.12 -5.83 2.93
CA PRO A 149 36.86 -5.17 3.25
C PRO A 149 35.81 -6.17 3.74
N ILE A 150 35.09 -5.84 4.82
CA ILE A 150 34.02 -6.71 5.39
C ILE A 150 32.98 -7.09 4.31
N LEU A 151 32.70 -6.17 3.37
CA LEU A 151 31.81 -6.42 2.23
C LEU A 151 32.28 -7.58 1.35
N PHE A 152 33.57 -7.84 1.27
CA PHE A 152 34.11 -8.99 0.54
C PHE A 152 33.74 -10.31 1.24
N GLY A 153 33.89 -10.39 2.56
CA GLY A 153 33.47 -11.55 3.35
C GLY A 153 31.98 -11.84 3.19
N ILE A 154 31.14 -10.80 3.34
CA ILE A 154 29.70 -10.90 3.12
C ILE A 154 29.38 -11.33 1.69
N GLY A 155 30.01 -10.69 0.69
CA GLY A 155 29.79 -10.99 -0.72
C GLY A 155 30.16 -12.42 -1.09
N SER A 156 31.34 -12.89 -0.64
CA SER A 156 31.84 -14.24 -0.86
C SER A 156 30.92 -15.29 -0.22
N GLY A 157 30.44 -15.04 1.00
CA GLY A 157 29.47 -15.89 1.67
C GLY A 157 28.15 -16.00 0.96
N VAL A 158 27.54 -14.86 0.64
CA VAL A 158 26.28 -14.84 -0.13
C VAL A 158 26.46 -15.55 -1.47
N MET A 159 27.59 -15.35 -2.15
CA MET A 159 27.85 -16.00 -3.44
C MET A 159 27.96 -17.53 -3.32
N LEU A 160 28.75 -18.04 -2.37
CA LEU A 160 28.93 -19.48 -2.16
C LEU A 160 27.62 -20.15 -1.73
N GLU A 161 26.89 -19.53 -0.80
CA GLU A 161 25.63 -20.08 -0.31
C GLU A 161 24.54 -20.03 -1.40
N SER A 162 24.51 -18.95 -2.20
CA SER A 162 23.59 -18.85 -3.34
C SER A 162 23.89 -19.88 -4.42
N LEU A 163 25.17 -20.15 -4.70
CA LEU A 163 25.58 -21.18 -5.66
C LEU A 163 25.20 -22.59 -5.16
N ALA A 164 25.49 -22.89 -3.90
CA ALA A 164 25.11 -24.17 -3.29
C ALA A 164 23.59 -24.34 -3.30
N LEU A 165 22.83 -23.30 -2.96
CA LEU A 165 21.38 -23.27 -2.97
C LEU A 165 20.80 -23.44 -4.38
N ALA A 166 21.36 -22.77 -5.39
CA ALA A 166 20.92 -22.90 -6.79
C ALA A 166 21.11 -24.34 -7.30
N MET A 167 22.25 -24.96 -7.01
CA MET A 167 22.50 -26.37 -7.34
C MET A 167 21.55 -27.31 -6.59
N ALA A 168 21.30 -27.04 -5.32
CA ALA A 168 20.35 -27.78 -4.49
C ALA A 168 18.92 -27.72 -5.07
N ILE A 169 18.45 -26.52 -5.45
CA ILE A 169 17.13 -26.34 -6.06
C ILE A 169 17.05 -27.07 -7.40
N THR A 170 18.07 -26.92 -8.24
CA THR A 170 18.15 -27.61 -9.55
C THR A 170 18.09 -29.12 -9.39
N ALA A 171 18.81 -29.68 -8.40
CA ALA A 171 18.75 -31.10 -8.09
C ALA A 171 17.34 -31.55 -7.64
N SER A 172 16.64 -30.71 -6.88
CA SER A 172 15.27 -30.98 -6.44
C SER A 172 14.29 -30.97 -7.62
N GLN A 173 14.42 -30.00 -8.54
CA GLN A 173 13.61 -29.93 -9.77
C GLN A 173 13.81 -31.14 -10.67
N GLN A 174 15.08 -31.52 -10.93
CA GLN A 174 15.39 -32.72 -11.73
C GLN A 174 14.82 -33.99 -11.09
N ARG A 175 14.88 -34.12 -9.76
CA ARG A 175 14.25 -35.26 -9.05
C ARG A 175 12.75 -35.32 -9.26
N LEU A 176 12.07 -34.18 -9.17
CA LEU A 176 10.63 -34.09 -9.35
C LEU A 176 10.21 -34.39 -10.79
N ALA A 177 11.05 -34.04 -11.77
CA ALA A 177 10.90 -34.42 -13.18
C ALA A 177 11.19 -35.91 -13.45
N GLY A 178 11.67 -36.67 -12.45
CA GLY A 178 12.08 -38.07 -12.63
C GLY A 178 13.47 -38.23 -13.27
N GLU A 179 14.21 -37.15 -13.44
CA GLU A 179 15.55 -37.14 -14.02
C GLU A 179 16.65 -37.46 -13.00
N ARG A 180 17.83 -37.82 -13.52
CA ARG A 180 19.01 -38.09 -12.68
C ARG A 180 19.64 -36.79 -12.21
N ALA A 181 19.32 -36.38 -10.99
CA ALA A 181 19.92 -35.22 -10.32
C ALA A 181 21.37 -35.41 -9.82
N LEU A 182 22.21 -36.22 -10.48
CA LEU A 182 23.55 -36.56 -9.95
C LEU A 182 24.50 -35.35 -10.01
N VAL A 183 24.58 -34.69 -11.16
CA VAL A 183 25.50 -33.57 -11.41
C VAL A 183 25.27 -32.41 -10.45
N PRO A 184 24.05 -31.85 -10.32
CA PRO A 184 23.84 -30.72 -9.40
C PRO A 184 24.10 -31.11 -7.94
N ARG A 185 23.81 -32.36 -7.53
CA ARG A 185 24.13 -32.83 -6.17
C ARG A 185 25.63 -32.88 -5.92
N ILE A 186 26.40 -33.41 -6.86
CA ILE A 186 27.87 -33.38 -6.77
C ILE A 186 28.34 -31.93 -6.64
N GLY A 187 27.77 -31.02 -7.44
CA GLY A 187 28.02 -29.58 -7.34
C GLY A 187 27.76 -29.00 -5.94
N THR A 188 26.63 -29.34 -5.32
CA THR A 188 26.32 -28.92 -3.94
C THR A 188 27.35 -29.44 -2.93
N TRP A 189 27.77 -30.70 -3.04
CA TRP A 189 28.79 -31.28 -2.15
C TRP A 189 30.18 -30.67 -2.37
N VAL A 190 30.57 -30.42 -3.62
CA VAL A 190 31.83 -29.74 -3.94
C VAL A 190 31.85 -28.34 -3.32
N ALA A 191 30.75 -27.58 -3.44
CA ALA A 191 30.61 -26.28 -2.78
C ALA A 191 30.69 -26.39 -1.25
N ALA A 192 30.03 -27.40 -0.66
CA ALA A 192 30.07 -27.67 0.79
C ALA A 192 31.49 -27.93 1.30
N PHE A 193 32.23 -28.81 0.61
CA PHE A 193 33.62 -29.12 0.97
C PHE A 193 34.55 -27.95 0.76
N PHE A 194 34.32 -27.15 -0.28
CA PHE A 194 35.08 -25.92 -0.52
C PHE A 194 34.86 -24.91 0.61
N ALA A 195 33.61 -24.67 1.02
CA ALA A 195 33.28 -23.82 2.15
C ALA A 195 33.89 -24.34 3.46
N ALA A 196 33.82 -25.65 3.70
CA ALA A 196 34.46 -26.28 4.86
C ALA A 196 35.99 -26.10 4.85
N GLY A 197 36.63 -26.21 3.69
CA GLY A 197 38.07 -25.98 3.53
C GLY A 197 38.47 -24.53 3.80
N ILE A 198 37.69 -23.56 3.33
CA ILE A 198 37.89 -22.14 3.66
C ILE A 198 37.78 -21.95 5.18
N ASN A 199 36.71 -22.45 5.79
CA ASN A 199 36.49 -22.29 7.24
C ASN A 199 37.57 -22.96 8.10
N TYR A 200 38.10 -24.10 7.66
CA TYR A 200 39.20 -24.79 8.34
C TYR A 200 40.52 -24.02 8.23
N THR A 201 40.91 -23.63 7.01
CA THR A 201 42.17 -22.93 6.75
C THR A 201 42.20 -21.50 7.30
N ALA A 202 41.02 -20.89 7.43
CA ALA A 202 40.78 -19.59 8.02
C ALA A 202 41.14 -19.46 9.50
N HIS A 203 40.93 -20.53 10.27
CA HIS A 203 41.06 -20.55 11.73
C HIS A 203 42.12 -21.59 12.15
N ALA A 204 43.17 -21.76 11.34
CA ALA A 204 44.19 -22.79 11.56
C ALA A 204 44.97 -22.60 12.88
N ASP A 205 44.92 -21.40 13.46
CA ASP A 205 45.42 -21.04 14.79
C ASP A 205 44.61 -21.68 15.93
N ASP A 206 43.30 -21.89 15.74
CA ASP A 206 42.42 -22.61 16.65
C ASP A 206 41.82 -23.84 15.96
N THR A 207 42.57 -24.95 16.02
CA THR A 207 42.19 -26.21 15.38
C THR A 207 40.81 -26.73 15.79
N LEU A 208 40.36 -26.45 17.02
CA LEU A 208 39.04 -26.86 17.49
C LEU A 208 37.94 -26.01 16.83
N LEU A 209 38.10 -24.69 16.82
CA LEU A 209 37.18 -23.78 16.16
C LEU A 209 37.11 -24.04 14.64
N ALA A 210 38.27 -24.21 13.99
CA ALA A 210 38.37 -24.61 12.59
C ALA A 210 37.59 -25.89 12.28
N ALA A 211 37.77 -26.93 13.11
CA ALA A 211 37.06 -28.20 12.94
C ALA A 211 35.55 -28.04 13.12
N ILE A 212 35.09 -27.25 14.10
CA ILE A 212 33.67 -26.98 14.34
C ILE A 212 33.03 -26.24 13.16
N LEU A 213 33.71 -25.19 12.62
CA LEU A 213 33.21 -24.42 11.48
C LEU A 213 33.22 -25.21 10.17
N ALA A 214 34.23 -26.05 9.95
CA ALA A 214 34.27 -26.95 8.80
C ALA A 214 33.18 -28.02 8.88
N ALA A 215 33.02 -28.65 10.05
CA ALA A 215 31.98 -29.66 10.28
C ALA A 215 30.57 -29.07 10.16
N SER A 216 30.34 -27.84 10.64
CA SER A 216 29.04 -27.18 10.54
C SER A 216 28.65 -26.90 9.07
N SER A 217 29.62 -26.55 8.22
CA SER A 217 29.42 -26.34 6.78
C SER A 217 28.93 -27.62 6.09
N ILE A 218 29.55 -28.77 6.40
CA ILE A 218 29.16 -30.08 5.88
C ILE A 218 27.80 -30.54 6.47
N ALA A 219 27.59 -30.31 7.77
CA ALA A 219 26.36 -30.68 8.46
C ALA A 219 25.14 -29.95 7.90
N ALA A 220 25.28 -28.67 7.53
CA ALA A 220 24.20 -27.89 6.91
C ALA A 220 23.69 -28.53 5.62
N ILE A 221 24.60 -28.91 4.72
CA ILE A 221 24.26 -29.57 3.45
C ILE A 221 23.74 -30.98 3.67
N THR A 222 24.29 -31.72 4.64
CA THR A 222 23.80 -33.05 5.02
C THR A 222 22.34 -32.99 5.48
N LEU A 223 22.02 -32.05 6.38
CA LEU A 223 20.67 -31.85 6.89
C LEU A 223 19.70 -31.46 5.77
N TRP A 224 20.15 -30.59 4.85
CA TRP A 224 19.38 -30.20 3.68
C TRP A 224 19.06 -31.40 2.77
N GLU A 225 20.05 -32.24 2.42
CA GLU A 225 19.85 -33.43 1.58
C GLU A 225 18.89 -34.44 2.21
N VAL A 226 19.00 -34.68 3.53
CA VAL A 226 18.10 -35.59 4.25
C VAL A 226 16.65 -35.07 4.17
N ARG A 227 16.46 -33.76 4.38
CA ARG A 227 15.15 -33.14 4.34
C ARG A 227 14.56 -33.09 2.93
N ASP A 228 15.34 -32.65 1.94
CA ASP A 228 14.91 -32.60 0.53
C ASP A 228 14.53 -34.01 0.05
N GLY A 229 15.34 -35.02 0.39
CA GLY A 229 15.04 -36.42 0.10
C GLY A 229 13.72 -36.90 0.72
N ALA A 230 13.40 -36.49 1.95
CA ALA A 230 12.14 -36.86 2.59
C ALA A 230 10.92 -36.19 1.92
N LYS A 231 11.04 -34.90 1.57
CA LYS A 231 10.00 -34.15 0.85
C LYS A 231 9.74 -34.75 -0.53
N ASN A 232 10.79 -34.90 -1.33
CA ASN A 232 10.71 -35.38 -2.71
C ASN A 232 10.19 -36.81 -2.79
N ARG A 233 10.58 -37.71 -1.87
CA ARG A 233 10.00 -39.06 -1.83
C ARG A 233 8.49 -39.07 -1.59
N THR A 234 7.97 -38.13 -0.81
CA THR A 234 6.52 -38.05 -0.56
C THR A 234 5.79 -37.53 -1.79
N ALA A 235 6.33 -36.51 -2.46
CA ALA A 235 5.80 -36.00 -3.72
C ALA A 235 5.81 -37.07 -4.83
N LEU A 236 6.95 -37.74 -5.01
CA LEU A 236 7.13 -38.79 -6.01
C LEU A 236 6.23 -40.01 -5.76
N ARG A 237 5.95 -40.37 -4.50
CA ARG A 237 4.98 -41.42 -4.17
C ARG A 237 3.55 -41.01 -4.53
N LYS A 238 3.18 -39.76 -4.27
CA LYS A 238 1.85 -39.24 -4.66
C LYS A 238 1.69 -39.23 -6.18
N ALA A 239 2.78 -38.95 -6.91
CA ALA A 239 2.82 -39.02 -8.36
C ALA A 239 2.91 -40.46 -8.91
N GLY A 240 2.99 -41.48 -8.07
CA GLY A 240 3.12 -42.88 -8.51
C GLY A 240 4.49 -43.25 -9.11
N VAL A 241 5.45 -42.32 -9.13
CA VAL A 241 6.79 -42.52 -9.72
C VAL A 241 7.67 -43.41 -8.84
N VAL A 242 7.50 -43.31 -7.52
CA VAL A 242 8.28 -44.10 -6.54
C VAL A 242 7.36 -45.07 -5.81
N PRO A 243 7.75 -46.35 -5.65
CA PRO A 243 6.95 -47.34 -4.94
C PRO A 243 6.69 -46.94 -3.48
N GLN A 244 5.62 -47.50 -2.90
CA GLN A 244 5.30 -47.33 -1.48
C GLN A 244 6.49 -47.74 -0.60
N PRO A 245 6.73 -47.04 0.53
CA PRO A 245 7.90 -47.29 1.37
C PRO A 245 7.96 -48.77 1.78
N PRO A 246 9.18 -49.32 1.91
CA PRO A 246 9.34 -50.69 2.38
C PRO A 246 8.74 -50.83 3.78
N THR A 247 8.40 -52.06 4.09
CA THR A 247 7.80 -52.48 5.35
C THR A 247 8.71 -52.06 6.49
N LYS A 248 8.16 -51.35 7.48
CA LYS A 248 8.96 -50.84 8.61
C LYS A 248 9.34 -52.01 9.53
N LEU A 249 10.60 -52.43 9.45
CA LEU A 249 11.17 -53.34 10.45
C LEU A 249 11.46 -52.54 11.73
N GLY A 250 10.85 -52.93 12.84
CA GLY A 250 11.07 -52.27 14.12
C GLY A 250 12.54 -52.35 14.55
N TRP A 251 13.04 -51.34 15.27
CA TRP A 251 14.44 -51.26 15.68
C TRP A 251 14.91 -52.52 16.47
N ARG A 252 14.02 -53.13 17.26
CA ARG A 252 14.29 -54.39 17.97
C ARG A 252 14.71 -55.51 17.03
N LEU A 253 14.07 -55.66 15.87
CA LEU A 253 14.44 -56.67 14.87
C LEU A 253 15.81 -56.40 14.25
N TRP A 254 16.15 -55.13 14.04
CA TRP A 254 17.47 -54.73 13.55
C TRP A 254 18.59 -55.09 14.53
N MET A 255 18.35 -54.93 15.83
CA MET A 255 19.34 -55.31 16.84
C MET A 255 19.45 -56.82 17.04
N VAL A 256 18.32 -57.52 17.15
CA VAL A 256 18.31 -58.94 17.47
C VAL A 256 18.74 -59.78 16.26
N HIS A 257 18.37 -59.35 15.06
CA HIS A 257 18.63 -60.09 13.82
C HIS A 257 19.07 -59.16 12.67
N PRO A 258 20.25 -58.51 12.75
CA PRO A 258 20.67 -57.51 11.77
C PRO A 258 20.74 -58.09 10.34
N PHE A 259 21.32 -59.28 10.18
CA PHE A 259 21.47 -59.92 8.87
C PHE A 259 20.14 -60.39 8.27
N ARG A 260 19.23 -60.96 9.07
CA ARG A 260 17.91 -61.39 8.60
C ARG A 260 17.04 -60.18 8.25
N SER A 261 17.08 -59.14 9.07
CA SER A 261 16.40 -57.86 8.82
C SER A 261 16.91 -57.20 7.54
N ALA A 262 18.23 -57.15 7.32
CA ALA A 262 18.82 -56.64 6.09
C ALA A 262 18.41 -57.45 4.86
N ARG A 263 18.36 -58.78 4.96
CA ARG A 263 17.92 -59.66 3.85
C ARG A 263 16.43 -59.48 3.54
N ALA A 264 15.58 -59.44 4.56
CA ALA A 264 14.14 -59.19 4.40
C ALA A 264 13.88 -57.81 3.79
N TRP A 265 14.56 -56.78 4.29
CA TRP A 265 14.49 -55.43 3.74
C TRP A 265 14.96 -55.38 2.28
N ARG A 266 16.08 -56.04 1.94
CA ARG A 266 16.57 -56.13 0.57
C ARG A 266 15.56 -56.82 -0.35
N SER A 267 14.98 -57.94 0.07
CA SER A 267 13.97 -58.64 -0.72
C SER A 267 12.72 -57.77 -0.97
N ASP A 268 12.27 -57.03 0.05
CA ASP A 268 11.14 -56.10 -0.07
C ASP A 268 11.47 -54.92 -1.02
N VAL A 269 12.67 -54.36 -0.93
CA VAL A 269 13.13 -53.30 -1.85
C VAL A 269 13.21 -53.81 -3.29
N VAL A 270 13.82 -54.98 -3.52
CA VAL A 270 13.96 -55.56 -4.86
C VAL A 270 12.60 -55.92 -5.45
N GLY A 271 11.68 -56.45 -4.63
CA GLY A 271 10.32 -56.78 -5.07
C GLY A 271 9.48 -55.56 -5.47
N ARG A 272 9.88 -54.35 -5.05
CA ARG A 272 9.20 -53.09 -5.34
C ARG A 272 9.83 -52.28 -6.48
N LEU A 273 10.99 -52.68 -6.99
CA LEU A 273 11.55 -52.06 -8.18
C LEU A 273 10.55 -52.26 -9.33
N GLY A 274 10.17 -51.19 -10.03
CA GLY A 274 9.24 -51.27 -11.16
C GLY A 274 9.69 -52.28 -12.21
N GLY A 275 8.76 -52.79 -13.04
CA GLY A 275 8.98 -53.93 -13.95
C GLY A 275 10.33 -53.93 -14.65
N ASN A 276 10.69 -52.83 -15.30
CA ASN A 276 11.96 -52.70 -16.04
C ASN A 276 13.21 -52.80 -15.14
N ALA A 277 13.17 -52.24 -13.94
CA ALA A 277 14.29 -52.29 -13.00
C ALA A 277 14.42 -53.67 -12.34
N ALA A 278 13.30 -54.32 -12.02
CA ALA A 278 13.27 -55.70 -11.54
C ALA A 278 13.80 -56.68 -12.60
N GLU A 279 13.45 -56.47 -13.87
CA GLU A 279 13.95 -57.26 -14.99
C GLU A 279 15.46 -57.09 -15.21
N LEU A 280 15.97 -55.85 -15.17
CA LEU A 280 17.40 -55.58 -15.24
C LEU A 280 18.17 -56.23 -14.08
N PHE A 281 17.62 -56.22 -12.86
CA PHE A 281 18.21 -56.92 -11.71
C PHE A 281 18.21 -58.44 -11.90
N ARG A 282 17.10 -59.01 -12.37
CA ARG A 282 17.00 -60.45 -12.66
C ARG A 282 17.93 -60.86 -13.82
N ALA A 283 18.12 -60.00 -14.82
CA ALA A 283 19.04 -60.24 -15.92
C ALA A 283 20.49 -60.25 -15.46
N THR A 284 20.88 -59.27 -14.63
CA THR A 284 22.24 -59.21 -14.05
C THR A 284 22.52 -60.38 -13.09
N GLU A 285 21.55 -60.80 -12.27
CA GLU A 285 21.72 -62.00 -11.43
C GLU A 285 21.80 -63.29 -12.25
N ARG A 286 21.03 -63.42 -13.34
CA ARG A 286 21.13 -64.55 -14.28
C ARG A 286 22.54 -64.64 -14.88
N ASN A 287 23.06 -63.54 -15.42
CA ASN A 287 24.41 -63.47 -16.00
C ASN A 287 25.50 -63.84 -14.98
N LYS A 288 25.34 -63.40 -13.71
CA LYS A 288 26.29 -63.73 -12.65
C LYS A 288 26.27 -65.22 -12.28
N ARG A 289 25.11 -65.88 -12.34
CA ARG A 289 24.96 -67.33 -12.05
C ARG A 289 25.41 -68.20 -13.21
N SER A 290 25.22 -67.75 -14.45
CA SER A 290 25.62 -68.49 -15.65
C SER A 290 27.12 -68.42 -15.94
N GLY A 291 27.91 -67.73 -15.10
CA GLY A 291 29.36 -67.62 -15.26
C GLY A 291 29.80 -66.95 -16.56
N THR A 292 28.85 -66.38 -17.31
CA THR A 292 29.07 -65.79 -18.63
C THR A 292 29.41 -64.31 -18.44
N ALA A 293 30.56 -63.90 -18.96
CA ALA A 293 31.03 -62.52 -18.94
C ALA A 293 29.95 -61.56 -19.50
N PRO A 294 29.88 -60.31 -19.00
CA PRO A 294 28.63 -59.54 -19.02
C PRO A 294 28.19 -59.09 -20.42
N ALA A 295 26.88 -59.28 -20.64
CA ALA A 295 26.04 -58.80 -21.71
C ALA A 295 26.05 -57.27 -21.89
N LEU A 296 27.15 -56.72 -22.44
CA LEU A 296 27.17 -55.35 -22.95
C LEU A 296 26.24 -55.16 -24.18
N GLU A 297 25.88 -56.27 -24.84
CA GLU A 297 25.17 -56.30 -26.12
C GLU A 297 23.64 -56.06 -26.01
N LEU A 298 23.03 -56.36 -24.86
CA LEU A 298 21.59 -56.16 -24.65
C LEU A 298 21.22 -54.72 -24.20
N ALA A 299 22.17 -54.00 -23.60
CA ALA A 299 21.94 -52.62 -23.16
C ALA A 299 22.00 -51.61 -24.33
N THR A 300 22.71 -51.94 -25.41
CA THR A 300 22.72 -51.16 -26.65
C THR A 300 21.46 -51.36 -27.49
N ALA A 301 20.86 -52.55 -27.49
CA ALA A 301 19.65 -52.85 -28.26
C ALA A 301 18.41 -52.07 -27.77
N ASN A 302 18.20 -51.96 -26.45
CA ASN A 302 17.02 -51.27 -25.89
C ASN A 302 17.08 -49.73 -25.94
N LYS A 303 18.26 -49.15 -26.23
CA LYS A 303 18.41 -47.70 -26.32
C LYS A 303 17.83 -47.13 -27.63
N THR A 304 17.60 -47.99 -28.62
CA THR A 304 17.09 -47.62 -29.96
C THR A 304 15.56 -47.56 -30.06
N GLU A 305 14.81 -48.22 -29.17
CA GLU A 305 13.34 -48.28 -29.25
C GLU A 305 12.61 -47.31 -28.29
N SER A 306 13.29 -46.74 -27.30
CA SER A 306 12.65 -45.90 -26.26
C SER A 306 12.49 -44.42 -26.63
N GLY A 307 12.62 -44.07 -27.91
CA GLY A 307 12.54 -42.69 -28.42
C GLY A 307 11.12 -42.11 -28.52
N THR A 308 10.20 -42.52 -27.63
CA THR A 308 8.88 -41.89 -27.55
C THR A 308 8.91 -40.84 -26.44
N THR A 309 9.03 -39.59 -26.86
CA THR A 309 8.86 -38.37 -26.06
C THR A 309 7.52 -38.40 -25.33
N VAL A 310 7.54 -38.79 -24.06
CA VAL A 310 6.47 -38.44 -23.13
C VAL A 310 6.62 -36.95 -22.84
N THR A 311 5.95 -36.11 -23.63
CA THR A 311 5.64 -34.74 -23.26
C THR A 311 4.68 -34.80 -22.07
N ALA A 312 5.23 -35.02 -20.87
CA ALA A 312 4.54 -34.76 -19.63
C ALA A 312 4.42 -33.24 -19.52
N GLN A 313 3.28 -32.74 -19.98
CA GLN A 313 2.77 -31.40 -19.74
C GLN A 313 2.55 -31.30 -18.23
N ALA A 314 3.63 -31.05 -17.49
CA ALA A 314 3.60 -30.76 -16.08
C ALA A 314 2.84 -29.44 -15.95
N GLU A 315 1.62 -29.52 -15.42
CA GLU A 315 0.89 -28.35 -14.93
C GLU A 315 1.86 -27.47 -14.16
N HIS A 316 2.07 -26.26 -14.67
CA HIS A 316 2.88 -25.21 -14.11
C HIS A 316 2.25 -24.83 -12.76
N ARG A 317 2.55 -25.63 -11.74
CA ARG A 317 2.12 -25.37 -10.37
C ARG A 317 2.92 -24.16 -9.91
N ASP A 318 2.19 -23.15 -9.46
CA ASP A 318 2.60 -21.78 -9.14
C ASP A 318 3.75 -21.70 -8.10
N TRP A 319 4.97 -22.06 -8.50
CA TRP A 319 6.19 -22.02 -7.68
C TRP A 319 6.60 -20.60 -7.32
N ASP A 320 6.20 -19.62 -8.13
CA ASP A 320 6.49 -18.20 -7.92
C ASP A 320 5.83 -17.68 -6.63
N ALA A 321 4.63 -18.18 -6.31
CA ALA A 321 3.95 -17.87 -5.04
C ALA A 321 4.67 -18.46 -3.81
N GLU A 322 5.23 -19.67 -3.92
CA GLU A 322 5.98 -20.31 -2.82
C GLU A 322 7.37 -19.67 -2.64
N PHE A 323 8.04 -19.30 -3.74
CA PHE A 323 9.32 -18.59 -3.71
C PHE A 323 9.18 -17.15 -3.17
N ALA A 324 8.13 -16.42 -3.57
CA ALA A 324 7.81 -15.10 -3.02
C ALA A 324 7.44 -15.16 -1.52
N ALA A 325 6.76 -16.23 -1.08
CA ALA A 325 6.46 -16.46 0.33
C ALA A 325 7.70 -16.79 1.19
N ILE A 326 8.71 -17.44 0.61
CA ILE A 326 9.96 -17.80 1.31
C ILE A 326 10.95 -16.63 1.34
N THR A 327 11.05 -15.86 0.25
CA THR A 327 12.04 -14.78 0.11
C THR A 327 11.52 -13.41 0.52
N GLY A 328 10.20 -13.21 0.59
CA GLY A 328 9.58 -11.92 0.90
C GLY A 328 9.76 -10.86 -0.19
N VAL A 329 10.27 -11.24 -1.37
CA VAL A 329 10.48 -10.36 -2.53
C VAL A 329 9.29 -10.52 -3.48
N PRO A 330 8.47 -9.47 -3.72
CA PRO A 330 7.44 -9.53 -4.74
C PRO A 330 8.11 -9.57 -6.12
N ILE A 331 7.87 -10.64 -6.88
CA ILE A 331 8.27 -10.71 -8.29
C ILE A 331 7.31 -9.79 -9.07
N ALA A 332 7.87 -8.79 -9.75
CA ALA A 332 7.08 -7.91 -10.60
C ALA A 332 6.50 -8.73 -11.76
N GLU A 333 5.17 -8.78 -11.81
CA GLU A 333 4.39 -9.45 -12.84
C GLU A 333 4.82 -8.91 -14.22
N GLN A 334 5.49 -9.76 -14.99
CA GLN A 334 5.97 -9.43 -16.32
C GLN A 334 4.80 -9.65 -17.29
N ASP A 335 4.17 -8.55 -17.69
CA ASP A 335 3.02 -8.48 -18.58
C ASP A 335 3.36 -9.11 -19.94
N SER A 336 3.06 -10.41 -20.08
CA SER A 336 3.20 -11.16 -21.33
C SER A 336 1.90 -11.03 -22.10
N GLY A 337 1.86 -9.99 -22.93
CA GLY A 337 0.73 -9.68 -23.81
C GLY A 337 0.28 -10.90 -24.60
N THR A 338 -0.90 -11.40 -24.26
CA THR A 338 -1.65 -12.38 -25.04
C THR A 338 -2.76 -11.64 -25.77
N THR A 339 -2.72 -11.72 -27.09
CA THR A 339 -3.64 -11.08 -28.03
C THR A 339 -5.00 -11.80 -27.94
N GLU A 340 -6.03 -11.10 -27.47
CA GLU A 340 -7.41 -11.61 -27.44
C GLU A 340 -8.08 -11.37 -28.81
N PRO A 341 -8.78 -12.36 -29.40
CA PRO A 341 -9.46 -12.19 -30.68
C PRO A 341 -10.80 -11.44 -30.53
N ALA A 342 -11.08 -10.59 -31.51
CA ALA A 342 -12.26 -9.72 -31.58
C ALA A 342 -13.60 -10.49 -31.45
N PRO A 343 -14.60 -9.93 -30.74
CA PRO A 343 -15.94 -10.50 -30.70
C PRO A 343 -16.70 -10.25 -32.00
N LYS A 344 -17.36 -11.30 -32.48
CA LYS A 344 -18.29 -11.27 -33.62
C LYS A 344 -19.49 -10.37 -33.31
N GLN A 345 -19.82 -9.50 -34.26
CA GLN A 345 -21.10 -8.82 -34.39
C GLN A 345 -22.15 -9.84 -34.83
N ASP A 346 -23.17 -10.06 -34.02
CA ASP A 346 -24.44 -10.66 -34.45
C ASP A 346 -25.61 -9.82 -33.91
N ASP A 347 -26.45 -9.42 -34.87
CA ASP A 347 -27.90 -9.20 -34.84
C ASP A 347 -28.57 -8.21 -33.87
N VAL A 348 -28.92 -7.08 -34.47
CA VAL A 348 -30.00 -6.16 -34.10
C VAL A 348 -31.36 -6.82 -34.35
N PRO A 349 -32.33 -6.68 -33.44
CA PRO A 349 -33.71 -6.49 -33.87
C PRO A 349 -34.23 -5.11 -33.48
N ALA A 350 -34.76 -4.44 -34.50
CA ALA A 350 -35.51 -3.20 -34.41
C ALA A 350 -36.68 -3.33 -33.42
N LYS A 351 -36.93 -2.26 -32.65
CA LYS A 351 -38.28 -1.95 -32.15
C LYS A 351 -38.45 -0.46 -31.82
N GLU A 352 -39.29 0.15 -32.66
CA GLU A 352 -40.38 1.08 -32.33
C GLU A 352 -40.04 2.38 -31.62
N ALA A 353 -40.04 3.42 -32.46
CA ALA A 353 -40.22 4.81 -32.09
C ALA A 353 -41.57 5.05 -31.39
N LYS A 354 -41.53 5.78 -30.27
CA LYS A 354 -42.63 6.64 -29.84
C LYS A 354 -42.10 8.06 -29.74
N THR A 355 -42.55 8.86 -30.69
CA THR A 355 -42.51 10.32 -30.73
C THR A 355 -43.38 10.85 -29.58
N GLU A 356 -42.79 11.66 -28.70
CA GLU A 356 -43.55 12.59 -27.88
C GLU A 356 -43.03 14.00 -28.13
N GLN A 357 -43.99 14.83 -28.48
CA GLN A 357 -43.93 16.14 -29.10
C GLN A 357 -44.01 17.17 -27.96
N VAL A 358 -43.03 18.06 -27.84
CA VAL A 358 -43.17 19.26 -27.01
C VAL A 358 -42.60 20.46 -27.77
N ASP A 359 -43.53 21.36 -28.12
CA ASP A 359 -43.33 22.72 -28.59
C ASP A 359 -42.31 23.45 -27.68
N GLY A 360 -41.29 24.11 -28.21
CA GLY A 360 -41.43 25.37 -28.92
C GLY A 360 -40.85 26.49 -28.05
N THR A 361 -40.12 27.40 -28.70
CA THR A 361 -40.08 28.87 -28.50
C THR A 361 -38.66 29.45 -28.51
N THR A 362 -38.45 30.27 -29.56
CA THR A 362 -37.55 31.43 -29.70
C THR A 362 -36.08 31.24 -30.10
N THR A 363 -35.89 31.37 -31.42
CA THR A 363 -34.70 31.85 -32.12
C THR A 363 -34.52 33.35 -31.90
N ALA A 364 -33.29 33.80 -31.63
CA ALA A 364 -32.84 35.16 -31.96
C ALA A 364 -31.35 35.12 -32.34
N GLU A 365 -31.06 35.66 -33.52
CA GLU A 365 -29.75 35.76 -34.16
C GLU A 365 -28.78 36.73 -33.46
N PRO A 366 -27.47 36.66 -33.80
CA PRO A 366 -26.41 37.46 -33.19
C PRO A 366 -26.09 38.75 -33.98
N THR A 367 -25.53 39.75 -33.30
CA THR A 367 -24.77 40.83 -33.96
C THR A 367 -23.50 41.13 -33.16
N PRO A 368 -22.34 41.39 -33.81
CA PRO A 368 -21.06 41.61 -33.13
C PRO A 368 -20.61 43.08 -33.17
N GLU A 369 -20.20 43.62 -32.02
CA GLU A 369 -19.31 44.79 -31.89
C GLU A 369 -18.43 44.53 -30.65
N ALA A 370 -17.13 44.29 -30.81
CA ALA A 370 -16.06 45.29 -30.93
C ALA A 370 -15.78 46.06 -29.60
N GLU A 371 -14.48 46.03 -29.28
CA GLU A 371 -13.72 47.01 -28.50
C GLU A 371 -13.42 46.84 -26.99
N GLN A 372 -12.11 46.91 -26.76
CA GLN A 372 -11.39 47.60 -25.69
C GLN A 372 -11.09 46.88 -24.37
N VAL A 373 -9.88 46.30 -24.36
CA VAL A 373 -8.75 46.75 -23.51
C VAL A 373 -9.13 47.23 -22.10
N LYS A 374 -8.80 46.43 -21.09
CA LYS A 374 -8.22 46.96 -19.84
C LYS A 374 -7.29 45.97 -19.18
N ALA A 375 -6.03 46.39 -19.14
CA ALA A 375 -4.95 45.78 -18.38
C ALA A 375 -5.33 45.67 -16.90
N GLY A 376 -5.16 44.47 -16.33
CA GLY A 376 -5.38 44.17 -14.92
C GLY A 376 -4.26 43.29 -14.40
N THR A 377 -3.10 43.89 -14.17
CA THR A 377 -1.90 43.27 -13.59
C THR A 377 -2.22 42.80 -12.16
N LYS A 378 -2.67 41.55 -12.00
CA LYS A 378 -2.72 40.89 -10.68
C LYS A 378 -1.36 40.27 -10.39
N GLY A 379 -0.62 40.96 -9.53
CA GLY A 379 0.63 40.48 -8.94
C GLY A 379 0.47 39.09 -8.32
N ARG A 380 1.08 38.09 -8.97
CA ARG A 380 1.41 36.81 -8.37
C ARG A 380 2.54 37.04 -7.36
N ASN A 381 2.15 37.21 -6.10
CA ASN A 381 3.08 37.04 -4.99
C ASN A 381 3.49 35.56 -4.93
N ASN A 382 4.58 35.22 -5.61
CA ASN A 382 5.31 33.97 -5.42
C ASN A 382 5.95 33.97 -4.03
N LYS A 383 5.17 33.52 -3.04
CA LYS A 383 5.66 33.16 -1.70
C LYS A 383 6.37 31.80 -1.78
N THR A 384 7.49 31.73 -2.51
CA THR A 384 8.45 30.62 -2.44
C THR A 384 9.29 30.77 -1.19
N GLY A 385 8.75 30.38 -0.03
CA GLY A 385 9.41 30.60 1.25
C GLY A 385 8.98 29.66 2.38
N THR A 386 8.53 28.44 2.10
CA THR A 386 8.21 27.44 3.15
C THR A 386 8.32 25.99 2.64
N LYS A 387 9.44 25.63 2.01
CA LYS A 387 9.78 24.20 1.77
C LYS A 387 11.24 23.91 2.12
N ARG A 388 11.66 24.33 3.32
CA ARG A 388 12.88 23.82 3.98
C ARG A 388 12.67 23.70 5.50
N LYS A 389 11.52 23.14 5.89
CA LYS A 389 11.34 22.46 7.19
C LYS A 389 11.07 20.98 6.92
N ARG A 390 11.94 20.34 6.14
CA ARG A 390 12.05 18.88 6.16
C ARG A 390 12.61 18.53 7.53
N ASN A 391 11.68 18.16 8.41
CA ASN A 391 11.82 17.42 9.66
C ASN A 391 13.20 17.45 10.31
N THR A 392 13.55 18.58 10.93
CA THR A 392 14.56 18.62 12.02
C THR A 392 14.30 17.51 13.03
N LYS A 393 13.02 17.16 13.26
CA LYS A 393 12.62 16.06 14.14
C LYS A 393 13.04 14.67 13.68
N ASP A 394 13.16 14.41 12.38
CA ASP A 394 13.55 13.07 11.90
C ASP A 394 15.07 12.93 11.80
N THR A 395 15.80 14.01 11.45
CA THR A 395 17.26 14.05 11.59
C THR A 395 17.68 13.94 13.06
N LEU A 396 17.00 14.63 13.97
CA LEU A 396 17.23 14.53 15.42
C LEU A 396 16.96 13.12 15.99
N LYS A 397 15.95 12.41 15.46
CA LYS A 397 15.69 11.01 15.85
C LYS A 397 16.79 10.08 15.36
N ALA A 398 17.28 10.28 14.15
CA ALA A 398 18.35 9.48 13.57
C ALA A 398 19.66 9.68 14.35
N GLU A 399 19.97 10.91 14.77
CA GLU A 399 21.15 11.18 15.61
C GLU A 399 21.01 10.62 17.03
N LEU A 400 19.86 10.76 17.69
CA LEU A 400 19.63 10.16 19.01
C LEU A 400 19.69 8.63 18.98
N PHE A 401 19.19 8.01 17.91
CA PHE A 401 19.29 6.56 17.71
C PHE A 401 20.74 6.13 17.43
N ARG A 402 21.49 6.93 16.67
CA ARG A 402 22.92 6.70 16.44
C ARG A 402 23.72 6.83 17.74
N LEU A 403 23.40 7.78 18.61
CA LEU A 403 24.02 7.93 19.95
C LEU A 403 23.68 6.75 20.86
N TRP A 404 22.46 6.22 20.79
CA TRP A 404 22.07 4.99 21.48
C TRP A 404 22.87 3.78 20.99
N GLN A 405 23.09 3.63 19.69
CA GLN A 405 23.94 2.58 19.12
C GLN A 405 25.44 2.81 19.37
N GLY A 406 25.87 4.06 19.53
CA GLY A 406 27.26 4.45 19.75
C GLY A 406 27.77 4.22 21.17
N GLY A 407 26.97 3.62 22.06
CA GLY A 407 27.42 3.17 23.37
C GLY A 407 27.35 4.23 24.46
N ALA A 408 26.41 5.18 24.42
CA ALA A 408 26.07 5.99 25.60
C ALA A 408 25.64 5.03 26.73
N LYS A 409 26.44 4.97 27.80
CA LYS A 409 26.27 3.99 28.89
C LYS A 409 25.46 4.54 30.05
N THR A 410 25.26 5.86 30.11
CA THR A 410 24.59 6.52 31.25
C THR A 410 23.51 7.52 30.82
N THR A 411 22.49 7.73 31.67
CA THR A 411 21.41 8.71 31.45
C THR A 411 21.98 10.13 31.42
N ALA A 412 23.11 10.35 32.09
CA ALA A 412 23.84 11.60 32.10
C ALA A 412 24.44 11.93 30.73
N GLU A 413 25.11 10.97 30.08
CA GLU A 413 25.67 11.14 28.73
C GLU A 413 24.59 11.47 27.69
N LEU A 414 23.43 10.81 27.80
CA LEU A 414 22.30 11.02 26.88
C LEU A 414 21.67 12.42 27.07
N LYS A 415 21.68 12.95 28.29
CA LYS A 415 21.24 14.32 28.59
C LYS A 415 22.23 15.38 28.11
N VAL A 416 23.54 15.13 28.24
CA VAL A 416 24.60 16.02 27.75
C VAL A 416 24.56 16.08 26.22
N ALA A 417 24.52 14.93 25.53
CA ALA A 417 24.44 14.90 24.08
C ALA A 417 23.15 15.55 23.54
N ALA A 418 22.03 15.42 24.25
CA ALA A 418 20.80 16.14 23.91
C ALA A 418 20.94 17.66 24.07
N ALA A 419 21.58 18.13 25.15
CA ALA A 419 21.80 19.54 25.41
C ALA A 419 22.75 20.19 24.39
N GLU A 420 23.82 19.50 23.99
CA GLU A 420 24.75 19.93 22.94
C GLU A 420 24.06 20.12 21.57
N ASN A 421 22.99 19.36 21.32
CA ASN A 421 22.17 19.47 20.12
C ASN A 421 20.95 20.40 20.28
N GLY A 422 20.93 21.23 21.33
CA GLY A 422 19.90 22.25 21.55
C GLY A 422 18.54 21.68 21.99
N LEU A 423 18.48 20.43 22.45
CA LEU A 423 17.27 19.82 22.94
C LEU A 423 17.13 20.02 24.45
N SER A 424 16.01 20.62 24.86
CA SER A 424 15.70 20.74 26.28
C SER A 424 15.32 19.37 26.85
N ALA A 425 15.85 19.06 28.05
CA ALA A 425 15.43 17.89 28.84
C ALA A 425 13.93 17.89 29.18
N SER A 426 13.25 19.04 29.03
CA SER A 426 11.80 19.16 29.19
C SER A 426 11.00 18.62 27.98
N ASP A 427 11.64 18.31 26.85
CA ASP A 427 10.95 17.76 25.69
C ASP A 427 10.34 16.39 26.04
N ARG A 428 9.04 16.25 25.74
CA ARG A 428 8.25 15.05 26.00
C ARG A 428 8.87 13.82 25.32
N TYR A 429 9.55 14.00 24.19
CA TYR A 429 10.19 12.91 23.48
C TYR A 429 11.45 12.39 24.20
N ILE A 430 12.32 13.29 24.67
CA ILE A 430 13.53 12.93 25.43
C ILE A 430 13.17 12.25 26.75
N ARG A 431 12.13 12.73 27.44
CA ARG A 431 11.62 12.05 28.65
C ARG A 431 11.13 10.63 28.38
N LYS A 432 10.55 10.36 27.21
CA LYS A 432 10.13 9.00 26.84
C LYS A 432 11.32 8.11 26.50
N LEU A 433 12.34 8.64 25.82
CA LEU A 433 13.58 7.93 25.50
C LEU A 433 14.35 7.56 26.78
N ILE A 434 14.54 8.53 27.69
CA ILE A 434 15.19 8.29 28.98
C ILE A 434 14.43 7.24 29.79
N LYS A 435 13.09 7.33 29.88
CA LYS A 435 12.29 6.30 30.59
C LYS A 435 12.36 4.91 29.94
N ALA A 436 12.40 4.84 28.61
CA ALA A 436 12.53 3.57 27.90
C ALA A 436 13.91 2.94 28.13
N TRP A 437 14.94 3.78 28.26
CA TRP A 437 16.30 3.37 28.54
C TRP A 437 16.54 2.99 30.01
N GLU A 438 15.89 3.66 30.96
CA GLU A 438 15.88 3.26 32.39
C GLU A 438 15.12 1.94 32.64
N ALA A 439 14.25 1.54 31.71
CA ALA A 439 13.47 0.31 31.79
C ALA A 439 14.12 -0.90 31.10
N SER A 440 15.18 -0.67 30.32
CA SER A 440 15.98 -1.71 29.65
C SER A 440 17.27 -1.95 30.40
#